data_AF-A0A8B6FUM1-F1
#
_entry.id   AF-A0A8B6FUM1-F1
#
_cell.length_a   1.000
_cell.length_b   1.000
_cell.length_c   1.000
_cell.angle_alpha   90.00
_cell.angle_beta   90.00
_cell.angle_gamma   90.00
#
_symmetry.space_group_name_H-M   'P 1'
#
loop_
_entity.id
_entity.type
_entity.pdbx_description
1 polymer ?
#
loop_
_entity_poly.entity_id
_entity_poly.type
_entity_poly.pdbx_seq_one_letter_code
_entity_poly.pdbx_strand_id
1 'polypeptide(L)'
;MPLANHSKQLHVGVEFFLNSFISMSEVDETISIMGTMLLNWTDPALQWDVLSFDNLFVITLDPSDIWTPLMFLVNAVDEMEPIGKGVIFYSTLMYTGQVYTSPGGIMKAKCPTNVAKFPFDTQECNFMFLNWGLSTTKIKYSSSFDQARLDWYTPNSDWTLLKYSTFVETKNNISTFNVKIKIKRQPLYYAVMMILPTLLFALLNPLVFVIPVVSGERVSLAMTILLSYAIFLTLVSTAIPTSSNPMCVLLAVMITIISLSGLIVVSVIVISKYYFEENAAEINYPLKRLANWGMKKKRNVVLPMEDHKKDIDDIDDNITGKDVANALDCVCLCVFYIVIVVCLIAYFLYVSN
;
A
#
# COMPACT_ATOMS: atom_id res chain seq x y z
N MET A 1 -43.04 -4.39 10.98
CA MET A 1 -42.83 -3.61 9.76
C MET A 1 -44.11 -2.85 9.47
N PRO A 2 -44.05 -1.53 9.30
CA PRO A 2 -45.22 -0.66 9.19
C PRO A 2 -45.79 -0.72 7.78
N LEU A 3 -46.61 -1.74 7.53
CA LEU A 3 -47.31 -1.91 6.27
C LEU A 3 -48.79 -2.05 6.56
N ALA A 4 -49.59 -1.08 6.10
CA ALA A 4 -51.04 -1.21 6.11
C ALA A 4 -51.54 -2.38 5.25
N ASN A 5 -50.73 -2.81 4.26
CA ASN A 5 -50.97 -3.99 3.44
C ASN A 5 -49.64 -4.73 3.21
N HIS A 6 -49.56 -6.00 3.63
CA HIS A 6 -48.37 -6.83 3.50
C HIS A 6 -47.95 -7.15 2.06
N SER A 7 -48.81 -6.85 1.07
CA SER A 7 -48.50 -6.93 -0.36
C SER A 7 -47.79 -5.70 -0.90
N LYS A 8 -47.75 -4.57 -0.17
CA LYS A 8 -47.06 -3.35 -0.59
C LYS A 8 -45.60 -3.34 -0.14
N GLN A 9 -44.74 -2.77 -0.97
CA GLN A 9 -43.32 -2.57 -0.71
C GLN A 9 -43.11 -1.29 0.11
N LEU A 10 -42.27 -1.35 1.14
CA LEU A 10 -41.82 -0.18 1.88
C LEU A 10 -40.63 0.45 1.16
N HIS A 11 -40.73 1.75 0.87
CA HIS A 11 -39.63 2.54 0.34
C HIS A 11 -38.88 3.21 1.48
N VAL A 12 -37.57 3.01 1.51
CA VAL A 12 -36.69 3.66 2.49
C VAL A 12 -35.72 4.57 1.73
N GLY A 13 -35.85 5.87 1.92
CA GLY A 13 -34.88 6.85 1.45
C GLY A 13 -33.62 6.77 2.31
N VAL A 14 -32.45 6.76 1.64
CA VAL A 14 -31.14 6.69 2.29
C VAL A 14 -30.23 7.79 1.75
N GLU A 15 -29.68 8.57 2.67
CA GLU A 15 -28.59 9.50 2.41
C GLU A 15 -27.43 9.18 3.35
N PHE A 16 -26.21 9.25 2.84
CA PHE A 16 -25.02 8.93 3.64
C PHE A 16 -24.16 10.16 3.83
N PHE A 17 -23.79 10.43 5.07
CA PHE A 17 -22.87 11.48 5.47
C PHE A 17 -21.56 10.84 5.90
N LEU A 18 -20.47 11.19 5.22
CA LEU A 18 -19.13 10.78 5.63
C LEU A 18 -18.60 11.80 6.63
N ASN A 19 -18.44 11.39 7.89
CA ASN A 19 -17.98 12.27 8.96
C ASN A 19 -16.44 12.31 9.02
N SER A 20 -15.79 11.14 9.01
CA SER A 20 -14.31 11.08 9.02
C SER A 20 -13.78 9.74 8.52
N PHE A 21 -12.55 9.76 8.03
CA PHE A 21 -11.74 8.55 7.86
C PHE A 21 -11.02 8.27 9.18
N ILE A 22 -11.09 7.03 9.66
CA ILE A 22 -10.48 6.63 10.94
C ILE A 22 -9.15 5.93 10.69
N SER A 23 -9.17 4.83 9.95
CA SER A 23 -7.97 4.04 9.69
C SER A 23 -8.14 3.10 8.50
N MET A 24 -7.02 2.65 7.97
CA MET A 24 -6.93 1.57 7.00
C MET A 24 -5.80 0.65 7.44
N SER A 25 -6.07 -0.65 7.50
CA SER A 25 -5.04 -1.67 7.69
C SER A 25 -4.88 -2.38 6.35
N GLU A 26 -3.75 -2.15 5.70
CA GLU A 26 -3.42 -2.82 4.46
C GLU A 26 -3.17 -4.30 4.70
N VAL A 27 -2.52 -4.65 5.82
CA VAL A 27 -2.22 -6.03 6.24
C VAL A 27 -3.50 -6.84 6.45
N ASP A 28 -4.49 -6.28 7.12
CA ASP A 28 -5.76 -6.97 7.40
C ASP A 28 -6.80 -6.81 6.29
N GLU A 29 -6.49 -5.98 5.28
CA GLU A 29 -7.39 -5.55 4.21
C GLU A 29 -8.70 -4.97 4.77
N THR A 30 -8.58 -4.00 5.68
CA THR A 30 -9.72 -3.38 6.35
C THR A 30 -9.68 -1.87 6.29
N ILE A 31 -10.86 -1.26 6.24
CA ILE A 31 -11.05 0.18 6.31
C ILE A 31 -12.08 0.51 7.39
N SER A 32 -11.80 1.55 8.18
CA SER A 32 -12.68 2.09 9.19
C SER A 32 -13.01 3.55 8.89
N ILE A 33 -14.30 3.86 8.86
CA ILE A 33 -14.81 5.23 8.70
C ILE A 33 -15.82 5.54 9.79
N MET A 34 -16.00 6.82 10.08
CA MET A 34 -17.17 7.31 10.81
C MET A 34 -18.17 7.84 9.80
N GLY A 35 -19.40 7.32 9.85
CA GLY A 35 -20.46 7.74 8.95
C GLY A 35 -21.82 7.77 9.65
N THR A 36 -22.71 8.59 9.11
CA THR A 36 -24.10 8.72 9.56
C THR A 36 -25.02 8.52 8.36
N MET A 37 -26.10 7.76 8.55
CA MET A 37 -27.13 7.56 7.54
C MET A 37 -28.38 8.31 7.93
N LEU A 38 -28.89 9.16 7.05
CA LEU A 38 -30.25 9.67 7.18
C LEU A 38 -31.19 8.69 6.47
N LEU A 39 -32.03 8.03 7.26
CA LEU A 39 -33.06 7.12 6.77
C LEU A 39 -34.41 7.82 6.86
N ASN A 40 -35.21 7.72 5.80
CA ASN A 40 -36.58 8.18 5.80
C ASN A 40 -37.54 7.10 5.28
N TRP A 41 -38.72 7.02 5.87
CA TRP A 41 -39.80 6.15 5.40
C TRP A 41 -41.14 6.74 5.85
N THR A 42 -42.25 6.17 5.37
CA THR A 42 -43.59 6.56 5.78
C THR A 42 -44.27 5.41 6.51
N ASP A 43 -44.77 5.67 7.70
CA ASP A 43 -45.61 4.77 8.48
C ASP A 43 -47.05 5.31 8.53
N PRO A 44 -48.00 4.70 7.78
CA PRO A 44 -49.38 5.13 7.78
C PRO A 44 -50.08 5.00 9.14
N ALA A 45 -49.61 4.12 10.04
CA ALA A 45 -50.21 3.93 11.35
C ALA A 45 -49.86 5.06 12.34
N LEU A 46 -48.84 5.86 12.02
CA LEU A 46 -48.35 6.96 12.84
C LEU A 46 -48.82 8.34 12.31
N GLN A 47 -49.84 8.37 11.46
CA GLN A 47 -50.44 9.61 10.96
C GLN A 47 -51.47 10.16 11.96
N TRP A 48 -51.51 11.48 12.11
CA TRP A 48 -52.55 12.15 12.90
C TRP A 48 -53.04 13.44 12.22
N ASP A 49 -54.25 13.84 12.58
CA ASP A 49 -54.80 15.13 12.18
C ASP A 49 -54.31 16.22 13.13
N VAL A 50 -53.65 17.23 12.57
CA VAL A 50 -52.98 18.31 13.29
C VAL A 50 -53.98 19.16 14.10
N LEU A 51 -55.21 19.31 13.60
CA LEU A 51 -56.28 20.05 14.28
C LEU A 51 -56.78 19.33 15.55
N SER A 52 -56.61 18.01 15.60
CA SER A 52 -57.00 17.19 16.76
C SER A 52 -55.98 17.23 17.90
N PHE A 53 -54.77 17.78 17.66
CA PHE A 53 -53.64 17.76 18.59
C PHE A 53 -52.97 19.15 18.72
N ASP A 54 -53.76 20.21 18.88
CA ASP A 54 -53.27 21.58 19.13
C ASP A 54 -52.18 22.06 18.15
N ASN A 55 -52.41 21.82 16.86
CA ASN A 55 -51.46 22.14 15.79
C ASN A 55 -50.06 21.52 15.94
N LEU A 56 -49.97 20.33 16.54
CA LEU A 56 -48.73 19.58 16.63
C LEU A 56 -48.37 18.95 15.28
N PHE A 57 -47.28 19.42 14.66
CA PHE A 57 -46.83 18.94 13.34
C PHE A 57 -45.75 17.85 13.42
N VAL A 58 -44.95 17.85 14.48
CA VAL A 58 -43.75 17.01 14.59
C VAL A 58 -43.59 16.53 16.03
N ILE A 59 -43.23 15.26 16.19
CA ILE A 59 -42.87 14.67 17.48
C ILE A 59 -41.52 13.95 17.38
N THR A 60 -40.83 13.84 18.52
CA THR A 60 -39.60 13.06 18.65
C THR A 60 -39.94 11.77 19.37
N LEU A 61 -39.51 10.64 18.81
CA LEU A 61 -39.81 9.30 19.30
C LEU A 61 -38.54 8.55 19.65
N ASP A 62 -38.61 7.74 20.70
CA ASP A 62 -37.56 6.77 20.99
C ASP A 62 -37.59 5.65 19.93
N PRO A 63 -36.43 5.20 19.42
CA PRO A 63 -36.37 4.08 18.50
C PRO A 63 -36.96 2.77 19.06
N SER A 64 -37.14 2.61 20.38
CA SER A 64 -37.83 1.45 20.97
C SER A 64 -39.34 1.43 20.74
N ASP A 65 -39.95 2.59 20.52
CA ASP A 65 -41.41 2.75 20.48
C ASP A 65 -41.96 2.57 19.06
N ILE A 66 -41.09 2.57 18.06
CA ILE A 66 -41.45 2.45 16.65
C ILE A 66 -40.60 1.40 15.93
N TRP A 67 -41.13 0.89 14.83
CA TRP A 67 -40.30 0.10 13.92
C TRP A 67 -39.28 1.01 13.22
N THR A 68 -38.01 0.61 13.22
CA THR A 68 -36.93 1.26 12.47
C THR A 68 -36.28 0.27 11.49
N PRO A 69 -35.90 0.71 10.28
CA PRO A 69 -35.18 -0.13 9.33
C PRO A 69 -33.77 -0.44 9.85
N LEU A 70 -33.50 -1.72 10.13
CA LEU A 70 -32.17 -2.18 10.53
C LEU A 70 -31.26 -2.32 9.31
N MET A 71 -30.20 -1.53 9.28
CA MET A 71 -29.17 -1.54 8.23
C MET A 71 -27.96 -2.32 8.74
N PHE A 72 -27.55 -3.36 8.01
CA PHE A 72 -26.38 -4.19 8.33
C PHE A 72 -25.29 -3.98 7.29
N LEU A 73 -24.03 -3.89 7.76
CA LEU A 73 -22.86 -3.88 6.88
C LEU A 73 -22.49 -5.32 6.51
N VAL A 74 -22.67 -5.68 5.24
CA VAL A 74 -22.51 -7.06 4.73
C VAL A 74 -21.07 -7.52 4.77
N ASN A 75 -20.17 -6.63 4.38
CA ASN A 75 -18.74 -6.88 4.37
C ASN A 75 -18.06 -6.37 5.64
N ALA A 76 -18.74 -6.46 6.79
CA ALA A 76 -18.17 -6.13 8.09
C ALA A 76 -16.99 -7.05 8.42
N VAL A 77 -16.01 -6.51 9.15
CA VAL A 77 -14.87 -7.27 9.68
C VAL A 77 -15.20 -7.88 11.04
N ASP A 78 -15.92 -7.11 11.85
CA ASP A 78 -16.35 -7.50 13.19
C ASP A 78 -17.74 -8.18 13.10
N GLU A 79 -18.43 -8.32 14.23
CA GLU A 79 -19.78 -8.91 14.26
C GLU A 79 -20.75 -8.14 13.35
N MET A 80 -21.65 -8.89 12.68
CA MET A 80 -22.70 -8.30 11.84
C MET A 80 -23.79 -7.69 12.73
N GLU A 81 -23.55 -6.46 13.16
CA GLU A 81 -24.48 -5.67 13.97
C GLU A 81 -25.22 -4.61 13.14
N PRO A 82 -26.45 -4.23 13.53
CA PRO A 82 -27.11 -3.09 12.92
C PRO A 82 -26.33 -1.81 13.24
N ILE A 83 -26.29 -0.90 12.27
CA ILE A 83 -25.63 0.40 12.45
C ILE A 83 -26.24 1.14 13.64
N GLY A 84 -25.37 1.64 14.51
CA GLY A 84 -25.80 2.41 15.68
C GLY A 84 -26.25 1.56 16.86
N LYS A 85 -26.01 0.24 16.85
CA LYS A 85 -26.31 -0.63 18.00
C LYS A 85 -25.67 -0.06 19.28
N GLY A 86 -26.45 0.02 20.36
CA GLY A 86 -26.00 0.51 21.65
C GLY A 86 -26.03 2.03 21.82
N VAL A 87 -26.42 2.78 20.79
CA VAL A 87 -26.64 4.23 20.85
C VAL A 87 -28.11 4.53 20.54
N ILE A 88 -28.70 5.46 21.29
CA ILE A 88 -30.08 5.87 21.09
C ILE A 88 -30.13 6.95 20.02
N PHE A 89 -30.74 6.64 18.87
CA PHE A 89 -31.02 7.59 17.81
C PHE A 89 -32.51 7.94 17.78
N TYR A 90 -32.86 9.07 18.40
CA TYR A 90 -34.22 9.58 18.36
C TYR A 90 -34.68 9.79 16.92
N SER A 91 -35.95 9.46 16.67
CA SER A 91 -36.57 9.60 15.36
C SER A 91 -37.51 10.79 15.34
N THR A 92 -37.47 11.56 14.28
CA THR A 92 -38.41 12.66 14.05
C THR A 92 -39.58 12.15 13.23
N LEU A 93 -40.79 12.20 13.78
CA LEU A 93 -42.02 11.83 13.10
C LEU A 93 -42.81 13.10 12.76
N MET A 94 -43.19 13.24 11.49
CA MET A 94 -44.10 14.27 11.00
C MET A 94 -45.55 13.77 11.03
N TYR A 95 -46.51 14.69 11.14
CA TYR A 95 -47.96 14.39 11.15
C TYR A 95 -48.44 13.57 9.94
N THR A 96 -47.73 13.68 8.82
CA THR A 96 -47.94 12.93 7.59
C THR A 96 -47.54 11.45 7.69
N GLY A 97 -47.02 11.00 8.84
CA GLY A 97 -46.49 9.65 9.04
C GLY A 97 -45.07 9.48 8.52
N GLN A 98 -44.42 10.54 8.04
CA GLN A 98 -43.03 10.48 7.58
C GLN A 98 -42.08 10.46 8.78
N VAL A 99 -41.25 9.45 8.84
CA VAL A 99 -40.26 9.25 9.91
C VAL A 99 -38.87 9.47 9.35
N TYR A 100 -38.03 10.15 10.14
CA TYR A 100 -36.63 10.36 9.89
C TYR A 100 -35.82 9.84 11.07
N THR A 101 -34.78 9.07 10.81
CA THR A 101 -33.80 8.65 11.83
C THR A 101 -32.40 8.74 11.26
N SER A 102 -31.41 9.02 12.11
CA SER A 102 -30.04 9.27 11.69
C SER A 102 -29.02 8.35 12.38
N PRO A 103 -29.11 7.01 12.22
CA PRO A 103 -28.16 6.10 12.81
C PRO A 103 -26.77 6.34 12.23
N GLY A 104 -25.76 6.28 13.09
CA GLY A 104 -24.37 6.47 12.69
C GLY A 104 -23.42 5.72 13.61
N GLY A 105 -22.15 5.78 13.27
CA GLY A 105 -21.10 5.17 14.07
C GLY A 105 -19.87 4.81 13.27
N ILE A 106 -19.02 4.00 13.90
CA ILE A 106 -17.83 3.44 13.27
C ILE A 106 -18.26 2.27 12.39
N MET A 107 -17.87 2.32 11.13
CA MET A 107 -18.12 1.28 10.15
C MET A 107 -16.79 0.70 9.72
N LYS A 108 -16.59 -0.59 9.99
CA LYS A 108 -15.37 -1.31 9.63
C LYS A 108 -15.67 -2.40 8.61
N ALA A 109 -15.15 -2.24 7.40
CA ALA A 109 -15.41 -3.11 6.28
C ALA A 109 -14.14 -3.79 5.76
N LYS A 110 -14.30 -4.97 5.19
CA LYS A 110 -13.28 -5.60 4.34
C LYS A 110 -13.13 -4.81 3.05
N CYS A 111 -11.89 -4.44 2.74
CA CYS A 111 -11.51 -3.71 1.55
C CYS A 111 -10.21 -4.30 0.98
N PRO A 112 -10.30 -5.02 -0.16
CA PRO A 112 -9.11 -5.51 -0.87
C PRO A 112 -8.19 -4.34 -1.23
N THR A 113 -6.91 -4.44 -0.89
CA THR A 113 -5.96 -3.35 -1.08
C THR A 113 -5.09 -3.57 -2.30
N ASN A 114 -4.77 -2.49 -3.02
CA ASN A 114 -3.84 -2.52 -4.15
C ASN A 114 -2.58 -1.75 -3.78
N VAL A 115 -1.54 -2.47 -3.37
CA VAL A 115 -0.24 -1.90 -2.94
C VAL A 115 0.84 -1.92 -4.03
N ALA A 116 0.47 -2.17 -5.30
CA ALA A 116 1.45 -2.31 -6.39
C ALA A 116 2.39 -1.09 -6.48
N LYS A 117 1.82 0.12 -6.39
CA LYS A 117 2.54 1.39 -6.51
C LYS A 117 2.83 2.07 -5.17
N PHE A 118 2.88 1.31 -4.06
CA PHE A 118 3.17 1.87 -2.75
C PHE A 118 4.47 2.72 -2.75
N PRO A 119 4.50 3.90 -2.09
CA PRO A 119 3.44 4.57 -1.32
C PRO A 119 2.54 5.53 -2.14
N PHE A 120 2.63 5.50 -3.47
CA PHE A 120 1.88 6.35 -4.39
C PHE A 120 0.57 5.67 -4.85
N ASP A 121 -0.05 4.93 -3.94
CA ASP A 121 -1.21 4.10 -4.19
C ASP A 121 -2.54 4.84 -3.98
N THR A 122 -3.59 4.33 -4.64
CA THR A 122 -4.98 4.71 -4.41
C THR A 122 -5.78 3.48 -4.06
N GLN A 123 -6.65 3.60 -3.08
CA GLN A 123 -7.49 2.52 -2.59
C GLN A 123 -8.95 2.81 -2.90
N GLU A 124 -9.71 1.80 -3.30
CA GLU A 124 -11.14 1.90 -3.59
C GLU A 124 -11.88 0.85 -2.76
N CYS A 125 -12.65 1.32 -1.78
CA CYS A 125 -13.36 0.48 -0.84
C CYS A 125 -14.87 0.68 -1.00
N ASN A 126 -15.63 -0.40 -0.84
CA ASN A 126 -17.09 -0.37 -0.88
C ASN A 126 -17.65 -0.78 0.48
N PHE A 127 -18.62 -0.02 1.00
CA PHE A 127 -19.42 -0.39 2.16
C PHE A 127 -20.80 -0.80 1.67
N MET A 128 -21.15 -2.06 1.89
CA MET A 128 -22.40 -2.64 1.40
C MET A 128 -23.41 -2.76 2.53
N PHE A 129 -24.51 -2.02 2.43
CA PHE A 129 -25.55 -2.01 3.44
C PHE A 129 -26.81 -2.74 2.95
N LEU A 130 -27.36 -3.61 3.79
CA LEU A 130 -28.60 -4.33 3.50
C LEU A 130 -29.51 -4.44 4.72
N ASN A 131 -30.79 -4.74 4.51
CA ASN A 131 -31.67 -5.17 5.60
C ASN A 131 -31.75 -6.69 5.61
N TRP A 132 -31.28 -7.33 6.69
CA TRP A 132 -31.09 -8.78 6.71
C TRP A 132 -32.42 -9.52 6.70
N GLY A 133 -32.54 -10.56 5.88
CA GLY A 133 -33.73 -11.40 5.80
C GLY A 133 -34.93 -10.77 5.08
N LEU A 134 -34.80 -9.58 4.48
CA LEU A 134 -35.86 -8.93 3.73
C LEU A 134 -35.51 -8.80 2.25
N SER A 135 -36.41 -9.30 1.40
CA SER A 135 -36.29 -9.18 -0.04
C SER A 135 -36.81 -7.84 -0.54
N THR A 136 -36.52 -7.54 -1.80
CA THR A 136 -37.01 -6.36 -2.52
C THR A 136 -38.52 -6.26 -2.46
N THR A 137 -39.28 -7.37 -2.40
CA THR A 137 -40.75 -7.29 -2.33
C THR A 137 -41.26 -6.66 -1.05
N LYS A 138 -40.44 -6.62 0.01
CA LYS A 138 -40.78 -6.03 1.31
C LYS A 138 -40.15 -4.65 1.50
N ILE A 139 -38.86 -4.51 1.24
CA ILE A 139 -38.13 -3.23 1.36
C ILE A 139 -37.37 -2.94 0.08
N LYS A 140 -37.42 -1.69 -0.36
CA LYS A 140 -36.56 -1.17 -1.41
C LYS A 140 -35.91 0.13 -0.99
N TYR A 141 -34.59 0.21 -1.13
CA TYR A 141 -33.86 1.44 -0.92
C TYR A 141 -34.00 2.38 -2.12
N SER A 142 -34.01 3.66 -1.81
CA SER A 142 -33.88 4.74 -2.78
C SER A 142 -32.88 5.74 -2.24
N SER A 143 -31.99 6.25 -3.08
CA SER A 143 -31.11 7.36 -2.72
C SER A 143 -31.34 8.49 -3.72
N SER A 144 -31.51 9.70 -3.20
CA SER A 144 -31.67 10.91 -4.00
C SER A 144 -30.32 11.45 -4.50
N PHE A 145 -29.21 10.95 -3.97
CA PHE A 145 -27.86 11.43 -4.25
C PHE A 145 -26.98 10.29 -4.78
N ASP A 146 -26.16 10.61 -5.77
CA ASP A 146 -25.12 9.74 -6.34
C ASP A 146 -23.79 9.87 -5.58
N GLN A 147 -23.71 10.78 -4.62
CA GLN A 147 -22.55 11.04 -3.78
C GLN A 147 -22.92 11.14 -2.31
N ALA A 148 -22.01 10.67 -1.47
CA ALA A 148 -22.06 10.92 -0.04
C ALA A 148 -21.96 12.42 0.25
N ARG A 149 -22.62 12.82 1.32
CA ARG A 149 -22.63 14.18 1.85
C ARG A 149 -21.38 14.40 2.71
N LEU A 150 -20.72 15.54 2.50
CA LEU A 150 -19.49 15.94 3.20
C LEU A 150 -19.72 17.14 4.13
N ASP A 151 -20.97 17.47 4.43
CA ASP A 151 -21.37 18.65 5.23
C ASP A 151 -20.67 18.70 6.60
N TRP A 152 -20.33 17.53 7.17
CA TRP A 152 -19.60 17.38 8.44
C TRP A 152 -18.29 16.59 8.31
N TYR A 153 -17.70 16.56 7.12
CA TYR A 153 -16.47 15.80 6.88
C TYR A 153 -15.24 16.50 7.47
N THR A 154 -14.46 15.76 8.26
CA THR A 154 -13.14 16.20 8.72
C THR A 154 -12.04 15.57 7.84
N PRO A 155 -11.22 16.37 7.14
CA PRO A 155 -10.12 15.87 6.33
C PRO A 155 -9.08 15.09 7.15
N ASN A 156 -8.45 14.09 6.52
CA ASN A 156 -7.40 13.28 7.12
C ASN A 156 -6.00 13.69 6.60
N SER A 157 -4.97 13.63 7.45
CA SER A 157 -3.59 14.00 7.10
C SER A 157 -2.87 12.97 6.25
N ASP A 158 -3.26 11.70 6.35
CA ASP A 158 -2.53 10.57 5.76
C ASP A 158 -3.18 10.13 4.45
N TRP A 159 -4.48 10.41 4.31
CA TRP A 159 -5.30 10.02 3.16
C TRP A 159 -6.13 11.18 2.62
N THR A 160 -6.04 11.39 1.30
CA THR A 160 -6.87 12.35 0.56
C THR A 160 -8.08 11.63 -0.01
N LEU A 161 -9.28 12.14 0.29
CA LEU A 161 -10.52 11.67 -0.33
C LEU A 161 -10.62 12.13 -1.79
N LEU A 162 -10.75 11.19 -2.73
CA LEU A 162 -10.85 11.47 -4.17
C LEU A 162 -12.27 11.33 -4.72
N LYS A 163 -12.99 10.26 -4.32
CA LYS A 163 -14.37 9.99 -4.75
C LYS A 163 -15.16 9.35 -3.61
N TYR A 164 -16.46 9.63 -3.56
CA TYR A 164 -17.35 9.20 -2.48
C TYR A 164 -18.76 8.93 -3.04
N SER A 165 -18.88 8.00 -3.97
CA SER A 165 -20.14 7.72 -4.67
C SER A 165 -21.08 6.85 -3.84
N THR A 166 -22.38 7.12 -3.93
CA THR A 166 -23.46 6.32 -3.33
C THR A 166 -24.37 5.78 -4.42
N PHE A 167 -24.78 4.51 -4.30
CA PHE A 167 -25.70 3.91 -5.28
C PHE A 167 -26.50 2.77 -4.66
N VAL A 168 -27.71 2.57 -5.17
CA VAL A 168 -28.54 1.41 -4.81
C VAL A 168 -28.36 0.35 -5.88
N GLU A 169 -28.01 -0.86 -5.47
CA GLU A 169 -27.95 -2.02 -6.35
C GLU A 169 -29.08 -2.99 -5.98
N THR A 170 -29.64 -3.68 -6.98
CA THR A 170 -30.63 -4.73 -6.75
C THR A 170 -30.16 -6.00 -7.43
N LYS A 171 -29.89 -7.04 -6.65
CA LYS A 171 -29.40 -8.34 -7.15
C LYS A 171 -30.14 -9.47 -6.45
N ASN A 172 -30.64 -10.45 -7.22
CA ASN A 172 -31.35 -11.62 -6.70
C ASN A 172 -32.48 -11.28 -5.71
N ASN A 173 -33.29 -10.27 -6.01
CA ASN A 173 -34.34 -9.76 -5.11
C ASN A 173 -33.84 -9.25 -3.76
N ILE A 174 -32.59 -8.78 -3.67
CA ILE A 174 -32.04 -8.09 -2.50
C ILE A 174 -31.66 -6.68 -2.95
N SER A 175 -32.11 -5.68 -2.20
CA SER A 175 -31.73 -4.27 -2.40
C SER A 175 -30.58 -3.95 -1.46
N THR A 176 -29.47 -3.45 -1.99
CA THR A 176 -28.32 -3.01 -1.21
C THR A 176 -28.04 -1.53 -1.47
N PHE A 177 -27.69 -0.79 -0.41
CA PHE A 177 -27.19 0.57 -0.51
C PHE A 177 -25.67 0.53 -0.38
N ASN A 178 -24.95 1.03 -1.38
CA ASN A 178 -23.51 0.95 -1.47
C ASN A 178 -22.89 2.34 -1.32
N VAL A 179 -21.86 2.43 -0.50
CA VAL A 179 -21.02 3.62 -0.38
C VAL A 179 -19.61 3.26 -0.83
N LYS A 180 -19.21 3.78 -1.99
CA LYS A 180 -17.90 3.53 -2.58
C LYS A 180 -17.01 4.74 -2.42
N ILE A 181 -15.89 4.54 -1.72
CA ILE A 181 -14.94 5.58 -1.35
C ILE A 181 -13.61 5.28 -2.02
N LYS A 182 -13.06 6.28 -2.72
CA LYS A 182 -11.73 6.24 -3.29
C LYS A 182 -10.83 7.21 -2.55
N ILE A 183 -9.73 6.72 -2.00
CA ILE A 183 -8.75 7.49 -1.24
C ILE A 183 -7.34 7.37 -1.84
N LYS A 184 -6.51 8.38 -1.63
CA LYS A 184 -5.11 8.43 -2.07
C LYS A 184 -4.18 8.69 -0.89
N ARG A 185 -3.13 7.90 -0.75
CA ARG A 185 -2.15 8.05 0.33
C ARG A 185 -1.30 9.31 0.14
N GLN A 186 -0.93 9.95 1.25
CA GLN A 186 0.13 10.96 1.29
C GLN A 186 1.51 10.28 1.37
N PRO A 187 2.34 10.35 0.32
CA PRO A 187 3.51 9.49 0.20
C PRO A 187 4.75 10.00 0.95
N LEU A 188 4.79 11.27 1.37
CA LEU A 188 6.00 11.94 1.82
C LEU A 188 6.69 11.24 3.00
N TYR A 189 5.91 10.84 4.01
CA TYR A 189 6.42 10.13 5.17
C TYR A 189 7.13 8.82 4.77
N TYR A 190 6.49 8.01 3.94
CA TYR A 190 7.03 6.74 3.45
C TYR A 190 8.21 6.94 2.50
N ALA A 191 8.22 8.02 1.72
CA ALA A 191 9.36 8.35 0.87
C ALA A 191 10.62 8.64 1.69
N VAL A 192 10.49 9.41 2.78
CA VAL A 192 11.61 9.72 3.68
C VAL A 192 12.01 8.51 4.52
N MET A 193 11.07 7.72 5.02
CA MET A 193 11.35 6.64 5.97
C MET A 193 11.68 5.30 5.31
N MET A 194 11.24 5.05 4.08
CA MET A 194 11.44 3.76 3.39
C MET A 194 12.27 3.89 2.11
N ILE A 195 11.93 4.84 1.23
CA ILE A 195 12.61 4.99 -0.07
C ILE A 195 14.02 5.55 0.13
N LEU A 196 14.19 6.61 0.92
CA LEU A 196 15.50 7.24 1.14
C LEU A 196 16.54 6.28 1.75
N PRO A 197 16.26 5.50 2.82
CA PRO A 197 17.21 4.50 3.32
C PRO A 197 17.55 3.44 2.28
N THR A 198 16.57 2.99 1.48
CA THR A 198 16.80 2.02 0.40
C THR A 198 17.78 2.55 -0.64
N LEU A 199 17.66 3.83 -1.03
CA LEU A 199 18.59 4.49 -1.94
C LEU A 199 20.00 4.60 -1.33
N LEU A 200 20.10 4.93 -0.04
CA LEU A 200 21.39 4.99 0.65
C LEU A 200 22.08 3.61 0.68
N PHE A 201 21.35 2.54 1.01
CA PHE A 201 21.89 1.18 0.95
C PHE A 201 22.32 0.79 -0.47
N ALA A 202 21.51 1.11 -1.48
CA ALA A 202 21.84 0.84 -2.88
C ALA A 202 23.13 1.56 -3.33
N LEU A 203 23.40 2.76 -2.82
CA LEU A 203 24.63 3.51 -3.08
C LEU A 203 25.84 2.98 -2.31
N LEU A 204 25.66 2.58 -1.05
CA LEU A 204 26.74 2.09 -0.18
C LEU A 204 27.23 0.70 -0.59
N ASN A 205 26.34 -0.17 -1.05
CA ASN A 205 26.62 -1.57 -1.35
C ASN A 205 27.75 -1.79 -2.39
N PRO A 206 27.82 -1.08 -3.54
CA PRO A 206 28.95 -1.21 -4.47
C PRO A 206 30.24 -0.53 -4.01
N LEU A 207 30.22 0.38 -3.02
CA LEU A 207 31.43 1.08 -2.54
C LEU A 207 32.41 0.13 -1.84
N VAL A 208 31.98 -1.07 -1.45
CA VAL A 208 32.84 -2.11 -0.88
C VAL A 208 34.01 -2.48 -1.81
N PHE A 209 33.81 -2.42 -3.13
CA PHE A 209 34.87 -2.69 -4.11
C PHE A 209 35.92 -1.57 -4.23
N VAL A 210 35.63 -0.38 -3.70
CA VAL A 210 36.60 0.73 -3.65
C VAL A 210 37.59 0.55 -2.49
N ILE A 211 37.19 -0.16 -1.44
CA ILE A 211 38.01 -0.36 -0.24
C ILE A 211 39.12 -1.37 -0.55
N PRO A 212 40.39 -1.03 -0.30
CA PRO A 212 41.51 -1.92 -0.57
C PRO A 212 41.47 -3.15 0.35
N VAL A 213 41.78 -4.33 -0.20
CA VAL A 213 41.79 -5.61 0.54
C VAL A 213 42.74 -5.58 1.74
N VAL A 214 43.84 -4.83 1.65
CA VAL A 214 44.84 -4.64 2.72
C VAL A 214 44.22 -4.07 4.01
N SER A 215 43.08 -3.38 3.92
CA SER A 215 42.42 -2.79 5.09
C SER A 215 41.89 -3.82 6.07
N GLY A 216 41.69 -5.09 5.67
CA GLY A 216 41.10 -6.14 6.53
C GLY A 216 39.59 -5.98 6.82
N GLU A 217 39.07 -4.75 6.81
CA GLU A 217 37.68 -4.42 7.16
C GLU A 217 36.68 -4.61 6.01
N ARG A 218 37.16 -4.92 4.81
CA ARG A 218 36.33 -4.99 3.59
C ARG A 218 35.21 -6.05 3.69
N VAL A 219 35.54 -7.26 4.16
CA VAL A 219 34.58 -8.36 4.34
C VAL A 219 33.60 -8.03 5.47
N SER A 220 34.12 -7.47 6.57
CA SER A 220 33.32 -7.03 7.73
C SER A 220 32.24 -6.03 7.31
N LEU A 221 32.63 -4.97 6.59
CA LEU A 221 31.71 -3.95 6.09
C LEU A 221 30.66 -4.52 5.12
N ALA A 222 31.04 -5.43 4.23
CA ALA A 222 30.10 -6.11 3.32
C ALA A 222 29.02 -6.89 4.09
N MET A 223 29.44 -7.64 5.11
CA MET A 223 28.54 -8.40 5.99
C MET A 223 27.64 -7.48 6.83
N THR A 224 28.17 -6.39 7.36
CA THR A 224 27.39 -5.42 8.14
C THR A 224 26.31 -4.76 7.29
N ILE A 225 26.62 -4.38 6.04
CA ILE A 225 25.63 -3.81 5.10
C ILE A 225 24.53 -4.83 4.81
N LEU A 226 24.89 -6.08 4.49
CA LEU A 226 23.92 -7.14 4.21
C LEU A 226 22.98 -7.37 5.41
N LEU A 227 23.54 -7.51 6.61
CA LEU A 227 22.75 -7.77 7.83
C LEU A 227 21.87 -6.57 8.19
N SER A 228 22.41 -5.36 8.13
CA SER A 228 21.65 -4.12 8.39
C SER A 228 20.48 -4.00 7.43
N TYR A 229 20.69 -4.31 6.15
CA TYR A 229 19.64 -4.28 5.14
C TYR A 229 18.60 -5.38 5.32
N ALA A 230 19.00 -6.59 5.76
CA ALA A 230 18.08 -7.66 6.09
C ALA A 230 17.13 -7.30 7.24
N ILE A 231 17.65 -6.65 8.29
CA ILE A 231 16.84 -6.15 9.41
C ILE A 231 15.87 -5.07 8.91
N PHE A 232 16.35 -4.13 8.11
CA PHE A 232 15.50 -3.08 7.54
C PHE A 232 14.37 -3.63 6.66
N LEU A 233 14.67 -4.59 5.77
CA LEU A 233 13.67 -5.26 4.94
C LEU A 233 12.63 -5.98 5.81
N THR A 234 13.06 -6.63 6.89
CA THR A 234 12.14 -7.32 7.81
C THR A 234 11.18 -6.32 8.45
N LEU A 235 11.68 -5.15 8.91
CA LEU A 235 10.84 -4.08 9.46
C LEU A 235 9.85 -3.51 8.44
N VAL A 236 10.24 -3.36 7.18
CA VAL A 236 9.34 -2.87 6.13
C VAL A 236 8.30 -3.94 5.77
N SER A 237 8.68 -5.21 5.75
CA SER A 237 7.79 -6.32 5.38
C SER A 237 6.64 -6.53 6.36
N THR A 238 6.77 -6.10 7.62
CA THR A 238 5.68 -6.17 8.60
C THR A 238 4.69 -5.01 8.46
N ALA A 239 5.07 -3.92 7.78
CA ALA A 239 4.22 -2.76 7.57
C ALA A 239 3.39 -2.81 6.27
N ILE A 240 3.70 -3.74 5.35
CA ILE A 240 3.03 -3.92 4.05
C ILE A 240 2.31 -5.27 4.07
N PRO A 241 1.12 -5.40 3.46
CA PRO A 241 0.40 -6.68 3.41
C PRO A 241 1.22 -7.80 2.76
N THR A 242 0.99 -9.01 3.24
CA THR A 242 1.53 -10.26 2.68
C THR A 242 0.82 -10.72 1.41
N SER A 243 0.04 -9.84 0.75
CA SER A 243 -0.66 -10.18 -0.48
C SER A 243 0.32 -10.33 -1.65
N SER A 244 0.16 -11.42 -2.39
CA SER A 244 0.92 -11.69 -3.62
C SER A 244 0.31 -11.06 -4.87
N ASN A 245 -0.92 -10.56 -4.78
CA ASN A 245 -1.67 -10.05 -5.94
C ASN A 245 -2.40 -8.74 -5.63
N PRO A 246 -1.91 -7.58 -6.09
CA PRO A 246 -0.63 -7.37 -6.77
C PRO A 246 0.54 -7.24 -5.77
N MET A 247 1.70 -7.80 -6.13
CA MET A 247 2.92 -7.62 -5.35
C MET A 247 3.37 -6.16 -5.33
N CYS A 248 3.78 -5.67 -4.16
CA CYS A 248 4.36 -4.34 -4.00
C CYS A 248 5.71 -4.24 -4.72
N VAL A 249 5.82 -3.31 -5.69
CA VAL A 249 7.05 -3.15 -6.49
C VAL A 249 8.22 -2.65 -5.65
N LEU A 250 7.97 -1.83 -4.62
CA LEU A 250 9.02 -1.38 -3.69
C LEU A 250 9.65 -2.58 -2.96
N LEU A 251 8.84 -3.52 -2.46
CA LEU A 251 9.34 -4.74 -1.83
C LEU A 251 10.13 -5.61 -2.81
N ALA A 252 9.66 -5.73 -4.06
CA ALA A 252 10.40 -6.45 -5.09
C ALA A 252 11.79 -5.83 -5.32
N VAL A 253 11.89 -4.50 -5.40
CA VAL A 253 13.18 -3.79 -5.50
C VAL A 253 14.05 -4.06 -4.28
N MET A 254 13.50 -3.98 -3.08
CA MET A 254 14.28 -4.28 -1.88
C MET A 254 14.82 -5.72 -1.86
N ILE A 255 14.01 -6.70 -2.29
CA ILE A 255 14.44 -8.10 -2.42
C ILE A 255 15.54 -8.25 -3.50
N THR A 256 15.50 -7.48 -4.58
CA THR A 256 16.60 -7.47 -5.56
C THR A 256 17.88 -6.87 -4.99
N ILE A 257 17.79 -5.81 -4.19
CA ILE A 257 18.97 -5.18 -3.58
C ILE A 257 19.64 -6.10 -2.55
N ILE A 258 18.86 -6.82 -1.72
CA ILE A 258 19.44 -7.75 -0.74
C ILE A 258 20.09 -8.96 -1.42
N SER A 259 19.49 -9.49 -2.49
CA SER A 259 20.09 -10.59 -3.24
C SER A 259 21.38 -10.16 -3.93
N LEU A 260 21.43 -8.94 -4.49
CA LEU A 260 22.67 -8.34 -5.00
C LEU A 260 23.72 -8.13 -3.89
N SER A 261 23.32 -7.69 -2.69
CA SER A 261 24.23 -7.57 -1.55
C SER A 261 24.85 -8.92 -1.16
N GLY A 262 24.06 -10.01 -1.18
CA GLY A 262 24.58 -11.37 -0.99
C GLY A 262 25.61 -11.78 -2.05
N LEU A 263 25.37 -11.47 -3.32
CA LEU A 263 26.32 -11.73 -4.41
C LEU A 263 27.61 -10.89 -4.27
N ILE A 264 27.50 -9.66 -3.77
CA ILE A 264 28.65 -8.79 -3.49
C ILE A 264 29.51 -9.40 -2.38
N VAL A 265 28.92 -9.88 -1.29
CA VAL A 265 29.66 -10.57 -0.21
C VAL A 265 30.45 -11.75 -0.76
N VAL A 266 29.82 -12.62 -1.55
CA VAL A 266 30.50 -13.77 -2.18
C VAL A 266 31.64 -13.29 -3.07
N SER A 267 31.41 -12.27 -3.90
CA SER A 267 32.43 -11.70 -4.78
C SER A 267 33.62 -11.15 -3.99
N VAL A 268 33.37 -10.44 -2.89
CA VAL A 268 34.41 -9.87 -2.01
C VAL A 268 35.25 -10.97 -1.37
N ILE A 269 34.64 -12.07 -0.92
CA ILE A 269 35.37 -13.22 -0.35
C ILE A 269 36.27 -13.86 -1.41
N VAL A 270 35.75 -14.07 -2.62
CA VAL A 270 36.52 -14.63 -3.74
C VAL A 270 37.70 -13.73 -4.12
N ILE A 271 37.48 -12.42 -4.23
CA ILE A 271 38.54 -11.45 -4.55
C ILE A 271 39.59 -11.40 -3.43
N SER A 272 39.15 -11.45 -2.18
CA SER A 272 40.06 -11.47 -1.03
C SER A 272 40.94 -12.73 -1.04
N LYS A 273 40.37 -13.89 -1.40
CA LYS A 273 41.15 -15.12 -1.59
C LYS A 273 42.23 -14.95 -2.67
N TYR A 274 41.86 -14.48 -3.86
CA TYR A 274 42.81 -14.27 -4.96
C TYR A 274 43.90 -13.23 -4.63
N TYR A 275 43.60 -12.25 -3.77
CA TYR A 275 44.56 -11.25 -3.34
C TYR A 275 45.68 -11.83 -2.44
N PHE A 276 45.34 -12.78 -1.56
CA PHE A 276 46.29 -13.44 -0.65
C PHE A 276 46.98 -14.67 -1.27
N GLU A 277 46.51 -15.15 -2.43
CA GLU A 277 47.10 -16.29 -3.13
C GLU A 277 48.35 -15.83 -3.92
N GLU A 278 49.55 -16.18 -3.40
CA GLU A 278 50.85 -15.79 -3.99
C GLU A 278 51.20 -16.58 -5.28
N ASN A 279 50.59 -17.75 -5.50
CA ASN A 279 50.91 -18.61 -6.63
C ASN A 279 50.08 -18.28 -7.88
N ALA A 280 50.67 -17.54 -8.84
CA ALA A 280 50.05 -17.23 -10.14
C ALA A 280 49.88 -18.45 -11.09
N ALA A 281 50.42 -19.62 -10.70
CA ALA A 281 50.39 -20.85 -11.50
C ALA A 281 49.02 -21.54 -11.54
N GLU A 282 48.16 -21.33 -10.54
CA GLU A 282 46.81 -21.93 -10.46
C GLU A 282 45.69 -21.01 -10.98
N ILE A 283 46.04 -19.79 -11.43
CA ILE A 283 45.05 -18.82 -11.91
C ILE A 283 44.58 -19.18 -13.32
N ASN A 284 43.28 -19.47 -13.46
CA ASN A 284 42.64 -19.80 -14.74
C ASN A 284 42.91 -18.75 -15.84
N TYR A 285 43.20 -19.22 -17.05
CA TYR A 285 43.47 -18.42 -18.26
C TYR A 285 42.53 -17.21 -18.52
N PRO A 286 41.19 -17.31 -18.38
CA PRO A 286 40.31 -16.14 -18.57
C PRO A 286 40.55 -15.00 -17.57
N LEU A 287 40.98 -15.30 -16.33
CA LEU A 287 41.27 -14.29 -15.32
C LEU A 287 42.57 -13.53 -15.63
N LYS A 288 43.59 -14.22 -16.17
CA LYS A 288 44.81 -13.58 -16.66
C LYS A 288 44.53 -12.60 -17.80
N ARG A 289 43.64 -12.95 -18.73
CA ARG A 289 43.20 -12.06 -19.81
C ARG A 289 42.45 -10.83 -19.31
N LEU A 290 41.62 -10.98 -18.27
CA LEU A 290 40.92 -9.87 -17.62
C LEU A 290 41.89 -8.93 -16.89
N ALA A 291 42.88 -9.47 -16.18
CA ALA A 291 43.93 -8.67 -15.53
C ALA A 291 44.74 -7.86 -16.57
N ASN A 292 45.12 -8.49 -17.68
CA ASN A 292 45.81 -7.82 -18.79
C ASN A 292 44.96 -6.70 -19.42
N TRP A 293 43.65 -6.89 -19.52
CA TRP A 293 42.73 -5.84 -19.98
C TRP A 293 42.63 -4.67 -18.98
N GLY A 294 42.50 -4.96 -17.68
CA GLY A 294 42.45 -3.96 -16.62
C GLY A 294 43.75 -3.12 -16.54
N MET A 295 44.90 -3.78 -16.65
CA MET A 295 46.22 -3.13 -16.68
C MET A 295 46.39 -2.22 -17.91
N LYS A 296 46.00 -2.67 -19.10
CA LYS A 296 46.01 -1.83 -20.33
C LYS A 296 45.13 -0.58 -20.18
N LYS A 297 43.95 -0.71 -19.54
CA LYS A 297 43.05 0.41 -19.27
C LYS A 297 43.64 1.42 -18.28
N LYS A 298 44.30 0.96 -17.21
CA LYS A 298 44.97 1.82 -16.22
C LYS A 298 46.16 2.57 -16.81
N ARG A 299 46.96 1.93 -17.68
CA ARG A 299 48.10 2.54 -18.38
C ARG A 299 47.69 3.63 -19.37
N ASN A 300 46.58 3.45 -20.09
CA ASN A 300 46.04 4.47 -21.02
C ASN A 300 45.47 5.72 -20.32
N VAL A 301 45.15 5.64 -19.01
CA VAL A 301 44.67 6.78 -18.20
C VAL A 301 45.82 7.53 -17.52
N VAL A 302 46.92 6.84 -17.18
CA VAL A 302 48.04 7.42 -16.42
C VAL A 302 49.17 7.96 -17.30
N LEU A 303 49.29 7.53 -18.56
CA LEU A 303 50.37 7.95 -19.46
C LEU A 303 49.85 8.34 -20.86
N PRO A 304 49.55 9.62 -21.12
CA PRO A 304 49.63 10.15 -22.47
C PRO A 304 51.06 10.63 -22.71
N MET A 305 51.75 10.00 -23.68
CA MET A 305 53.08 10.33 -24.22
C MET A 305 54.29 9.86 -23.41
N GLU A 306 54.83 8.69 -23.77
CA GLU A 306 56.22 8.58 -24.22
C GLU A 306 56.46 7.25 -24.94
N ASP A 307 57.04 7.34 -26.14
CA ASP A 307 57.41 6.24 -27.02
C ASP A 307 58.53 5.41 -26.39
N HIS A 308 58.20 4.28 -25.79
CA HIS A 308 59.13 3.16 -25.69
C HIS A 308 58.46 1.87 -26.16
N LYS A 309 58.71 1.61 -27.45
CA LYS A 309 58.45 0.38 -28.17
C LYS A 309 59.60 -0.59 -27.90
N LYS A 310 59.61 -1.21 -26.71
CA LYS A 310 60.36 -2.43 -26.41
C LYS A 310 59.58 -3.20 -25.34
N ASP A 311 59.53 -4.52 -25.54
CA ASP A 311 58.94 -5.55 -24.68
C ASP A 311 57.41 -5.68 -24.80
N ILE A 312 56.96 -6.20 -25.95
CA ILE A 312 55.56 -6.61 -26.19
C ILE A 312 55.36 -8.13 -25.91
N ASP A 313 56.43 -8.92 -25.74
CA ASP A 313 56.35 -10.38 -25.59
C ASP A 313 56.67 -10.94 -24.19
N ASP A 314 57.07 -10.11 -23.21
CA ASP A 314 57.43 -10.56 -21.84
C ASP A 314 56.33 -10.31 -20.77
N ILE A 315 55.10 -9.96 -21.18
CA ILE A 315 54.02 -9.61 -20.23
C ILE A 315 53.27 -10.84 -19.69
N ASP A 316 53.52 -12.04 -20.22
CA ASP A 316 52.83 -13.26 -19.79
C ASP A 316 53.32 -13.84 -18.45
N ASP A 317 54.52 -13.45 -17.97
CA ASP A 317 55.20 -14.20 -16.89
C ASP A 317 55.13 -13.61 -15.47
N ASN A 318 54.45 -12.47 -15.23
CA ASN A 318 54.38 -11.93 -13.86
C ASN A 318 53.06 -11.26 -13.47
N ILE A 319 51.92 -11.80 -13.95
CA ILE A 319 50.60 -11.39 -13.45
C ILE A 319 50.44 -11.88 -12.01
N THR A 320 50.42 -10.95 -11.05
CA THR A 320 50.25 -11.29 -9.63
C THR A 320 48.76 -11.43 -9.29
N GLY A 321 48.40 -12.27 -8.31
CA GLY A 321 47.02 -12.36 -7.79
C GLY A 321 46.40 -11.00 -7.41
N LYS A 322 47.24 -10.04 -7.00
CA LYS A 322 46.87 -8.64 -6.74
C LYS A 322 46.34 -7.89 -7.97
N ASP A 323 46.92 -8.13 -9.15
CA ASP A 323 46.48 -7.47 -10.40
C ASP A 323 45.15 -8.05 -10.87
N VAL A 324 44.96 -9.36 -10.70
CA VAL A 324 43.69 -10.04 -10.94
C VAL A 324 42.61 -9.52 -9.99
N ALA A 325 42.90 -9.41 -8.70
CA ALA A 325 41.97 -8.87 -7.70
C ALA A 325 41.53 -7.43 -8.02
N ASN A 326 42.47 -6.54 -8.37
CA ASN A 326 42.17 -5.16 -8.73
C ASN A 326 41.33 -5.04 -10.02
N ALA A 327 41.60 -5.90 -11.02
CA ALA A 327 40.81 -5.94 -12.24
C ALA A 327 39.38 -6.43 -11.97
N LEU A 328 39.23 -7.47 -11.14
CA LEU A 328 37.93 -7.97 -10.69
C LEU A 328 37.16 -6.91 -9.91
N ASP A 329 37.80 -6.16 -9.01
CA ASP A 329 37.18 -5.06 -8.27
C ASP A 329 36.55 -4.01 -9.20
N CYS A 330 37.30 -3.59 -10.22
CA CYS A 330 36.81 -2.60 -11.18
C CYS A 330 35.61 -3.14 -12.00
N VAL A 331 35.67 -4.41 -12.43
CA VAL A 331 34.60 -5.05 -13.20
C VAL A 331 33.36 -5.23 -12.33
N CYS A 332 33.50 -5.82 -11.14
CA CYS A 332 32.40 -6.03 -10.19
C CYS A 332 31.75 -4.70 -9.81
N LEU A 333 32.53 -3.66 -9.49
CA LEU A 333 32.00 -2.33 -9.18
C LEU A 333 31.14 -1.81 -10.33
N CYS A 334 31.65 -1.83 -11.56
CA CYS A 334 30.91 -1.32 -12.72
C CYS A 334 29.62 -2.12 -12.95
N VAL A 335 29.69 -3.45 -12.92
CA VAL A 335 28.54 -4.33 -13.17
C VAL A 335 27.47 -4.14 -12.10
N PHE A 336 27.82 -4.25 -10.82
CA PHE A 336 26.85 -4.09 -9.73
C PHE A 336 26.26 -2.69 -9.67
N TYR A 337 27.08 -1.65 -9.90
CA TYR A 337 26.59 -0.27 -9.95
C TYR A 337 25.59 -0.07 -11.10
N ILE A 338 25.92 -0.53 -12.31
CA ILE A 338 25.01 -0.44 -13.47
C ILE A 338 23.70 -1.18 -13.20
N VAL A 339 23.77 -2.41 -12.67
CA VAL A 339 22.57 -3.21 -12.35
C VAL A 339 21.69 -2.48 -11.34
N ILE A 340 22.27 -1.95 -10.25
CA ILE A 340 21.54 -1.20 -9.22
C ILE A 340 20.88 0.04 -9.83
N VAL A 341 21.61 0.83 -10.64
CA VAL A 341 21.08 2.03 -11.27
C VAL A 341 19.94 1.70 -12.23
N VAL A 342 20.07 0.64 -13.04
CA VAL A 342 19.01 0.20 -13.96
C VAL A 342 17.76 -0.25 -13.17
N CYS A 343 17.93 -1.00 -12.08
CA CYS A 343 16.81 -1.40 -11.22
C CYS A 343 16.09 -0.20 -10.60
N LEU A 344 16.83 0.80 -10.11
CA LEU A 344 16.25 2.01 -9.55
C LEU A 344 15.52 2.85 -10.60
N ILE A 345 16.10 3.01 -11.79
CA ILE A 345 15.45 3.72 -12.91
C ILE A 345 14.16 3.01 -13.30
N ALA A 346 14.18 1.68 -13.44
CA ALA A 346 12.99 0.91 -13.76
C ALA A 346 11.88 1.08 -12.71
N TYR A 347 12.23 1.12 -11.42
CA TYR A 347 11.30 1.41 -10.33
C TYR A 347 10.66 2.79 -10.48
N PHE A 348 11.45 3.85 -10.64
CA PHE A 348 10.93 5.20 -10.75
C PHE A 348 10.06 5.38 -12.00
N LEU A 349 10.44 4.78 -13.13
CA LEU A 349 9.62 4.78 -14.35
C LEU A 349 8.26 4.11 -14.13
N TYR A 350 8.25 2.94 -13.47
CA TYR A 350 7.01 2.21 -13.18
C TYR A 350 6.07 2.96 -12.23
N VAL A 351 6.62 3.64 -11.22
CA VAL A 351 5.85 4.39 -10.24
C VAL A 351 5.35 5.73 -10.80
N SER A 352 6.08 6.33 -11.74
CA SER A 352 5.72 7.61 -12.38
C SER A 352 4.61 7.52 -13.41
N ASN A 353 4.49 6.37 -14.09
CA ASN A 353 3.34 6.00 -14.93
C ASN A 353 2.25 5.39 -14.04
#